data_AF-A0A6L7UMS4-F1
#
_entry.id   AF-A0A6L7UMS4-F1
#
_cell.length_a   1.000
_cell.length_b   1.000
_cell.length_c   1.000
_cell.angle_alpha   90.00
_cell.angle_beta   90.00
_cell.angle_gamma   90.00
#
_symmetry.space_group_name_H-M   'P 1'
#
loop_
_entity.id
_entity.type
_entity.pdbx_description
1 polymer ?
#
loop_
_entity_poly.entity_id
_entity_poly.type
_entity_poly.pdbx_seq_one_letter_code
_entity_poly.pdbx_strand_id
1 'polypeptide(L)'
;MTDGATKALTVLVEDECARAIVRELLRLVDPGFVRTVGIYAGGDADALAKTARVLRDTGLSVAIVRDGDQLETPRDNIFKLPGHEAPEKELLGNPDVRTHVEARYGVRLDDFFAGLGDVDHHEWMRRLADHVNVDEGAMLVELARIYATSVSENDVVNLRDVLRESVR
;
A
#
# COMPACT_ATOMS: atom_id res chain seq x y z
N MET A 1 2.10 -30.02 -14.48
CA MET A 1 1.18 -29.29 -13.58
C MET A 1 2.03 -28.61 -12.54
N THR A 2 2.34 -27.33 -12.73
CA THR A 2 2.92 -26.50 -11.67
C THR A 2 1.73 -25.94 -10.92
N ASP A 3 1.48 -26.48 -9.73
CA ASP A 3 0.54 -25.93 -8.76
C ASP A 3 0.79 -24.42 -8.63
N GLY A 4 -0.28 -23.63 -8.56
CA GLY A 4 -0.25 -22.18 -8.40
C GLY A 4 0.33 -21.67 -7.07
N ALA A 5 1.38 -22.31 -6.56
CA ALA A 5 2.06 -22.00 -5.31
C ALA A 5 3.12 -20.90 -5.47
N THR A 6 3.78 -20.79 -6.63
CA THR A 6 4.82 -19.77 -6.84
C THR A 6 4.21 -18.50 -7.40
N LYS A 7 4.27 -17.42 -6.63
CA LYS A 7 3.91 -16.08 -7.10
C LYS A 7 4.83 -15.68 -8.25
N ALA A 8 4.26 -15.11 -9.31
CA ALA A 8 5.00 -14.64 -10.48
C ALA A 8 5.86 -13.40 -10.18
N LEU A 9 5.46 -12.61 -9.17
CA LEU A 9 6.18 -11.43 -8.71
C LEU A 9 6.06 -11.30 -7.20
N THR A 10 7.17 -10.97 -6.56
CA THR A 10 7.20 -10.50 -5.17
C THR A 10 7.32 -8.98 -5.17
N VAL A 11 6.32 -8.30 -4.64
CA VAL A 11 6.31 -6.85 -4.41
C VAL A 11 6.61 -6.59 -2.94
N LEU A 12 7.64 -5.80 -2.68
CA LEU A 12 8.00 -5.34 -1.35
C LEU A 12 7.56 -3.89 -1.16
N VAL A 13 6.97 -3.57 -0.01
CA VAL A 13 6.51 -2.23 0.37
C VAL A 13 7.01 -1.88 1.77
N GLU A 14 7.02 -0.60 2.12
CA GLU A 14 7.59 -0.13 3.38
C GLU A 14 6.79 -0.63 4.59
N ASP A 15 5.47 -0.44 4.58
CA ASP A 15 4.61 -0.80 5.69
C ASP A 15 3.29 -1.48 5.27
N GLU A 16 2.45 -1.73 6.27
CA GLU A 16 1.15 -2.36 6.12
C GLU A 16 0.10 -1.47 5.44
N CYS A 17 0.22 -0.15 5.56
CA CYS A 17 -0.65 0.81 4.87
C CYS A 17 -0.38 0.78 3.36
N ALA A 18 0.88 0.91 2.96
CA ALA A 18 1.31 0.76 1.58
C ALA A 18 0.89 -0.60 1.01
N ARG A 19 1.02 -1.68 1.79
CA ARG A 19 0.58 -3.03 1.37
C ARG A 19 -0.90 -3.08 1.06
N ALA A 20 -1.74 -2.48 1.91
CA ALA A 20 -3.18 -2.43 1.71
C ALA A 20 -3.54 -1.61 0.47
N ILE A 21 -2.91 -0.44 0.30
CA ILE A 21 -3.13 0.44 -0.86
C ILE A 21 -2.75 -0.25 -2.16
N VAL A 22 -1.51 -0.76 -2.30
CA VAL A 22 -1.07 -1.45 -3.53
C VAL A 22 -2.02 -2.60 -3.88
N ARG A 23 -2.43 -3.40 -2.89
CA ARG A 23 -3.35 -4.51 -3.11
C ARG A 23 -4.68 -4.03 -3.66
N GLU A 24 -5.29 -3.00 -3.07
CA GLU A 24 -6.61 -2.52 -3.47
C GLU A 24 -6.58 -1.76 -4.81
N LEU A 25 -5.50 -1.01 -5.08
CA LEU A 25 -5.24 -0.40 -6.39
C LEU A 25 -5.18 -1.45 -7.50
N LEU A 26 -4.35 -2.48 -7.34
CA LEU A 26 -4.25 -3.56 -8.31
C LEU A 26 -5.56 -4.36 -8.42
N ARG A 27 -6.29 -4.54 -7.32
CA ARG A 27 -7.57 -5.24 -7.31
C ARG A 27 -8.65 -4.48 -8.08
N LEU A 28 -8.58 -3.15 -8.15
CA LEU A 28 -9.52 -2.33 -8.91
C LEU A 28 -9.36 -2.54 -10.42
N VAL A 29 -8.12 -2.55 -10.92
CA VAL A 29 -7.84 -2.61 -12.37
C VAL A 29 -7.62 -4.02 -12.90
N ASP A 30 -7.14 -4.94 -12.07
CA ASP A 30 -6.82 -6.31 -12.47
C ASP A 30 -6.81 -7.30 -11.30
N PRO A 31 -8.00 -7.79 -10.88
CA PRO A 31 -8.12 -8.82 -9.86
C PRO A 31 -7.39 -10.13 -10.19
N GLY A 32 -7.15 -10.42 -11.47
CA GLY A 32 -6.44 -11.61 -11.92
C GLY A 32 -4.96 -11.54 -11.58
N PHE A 33 -4.32 -10.41 -11.87
CA PHE A 33 -2.91 -10.16 -11.56
C PHE A 33 -2.64 -10.15 -10.05
N VAL A 34 -3.53 -9.60 -9.22
CA VAL A 34 -3.37 -9.67 -7.75
C VAL A 34 -3.21 -11.09 -7.24
N ARG A 35 -3.80 -12.09 -7.90
CA ARG A 35 -3.67 -13.51 -7.51
C ARG A 35 -2.28 -14.06 -7.80
N THR A 36 -1.57 -13.52 -8.79
CA THR A 36 -0.25 -13.96 -9.22
C THR A 36 0.88 -13.23 -8.50
N VAL A 37 0.60 -12.10 -7.84
CA VAL A 37 1.57 -11.30 -7.08
C VAL A 37 1.52 -11.64 -5.58
N GLY A 38 2.68 -11.67 -4.92
CA GLY A 38 2.80 -11.61 -3.47
C GLY A 38 3.22 -10.20 -3.05
N ILE A 39 2.48 -9.56 -2.13
CA ILE A 39 2.77 -8.19 -1.66
C ILE A 39 3.10 -8.28 -0.17
N TYR A 40 4.29 -7.84 0.22
CA TYR A 40 4.83 -8.00 1.57
C TYR A 40 5.40 -6.68 2.09
N ALA A 41 5.01 -6.30 3.32
CA ALA A 41 5.63 -5.21 4.03
C ALA A 41 7.00 -5.65 4.55
N GLY A 42 8.03 -4.83 4.34
CA GLY A 42 9.43 -5.17 4.60
C GLY A 42 10.19 -4.16 5.46
N GLY A 43 9.57 -3.07 5.90
CA GLY A 43 10.19 -2.04 6.70
C GLY A 43 10.94 -1.00 5.86
N ASP A 44 11.97 -0.40 6.44
CA ASP A 44 12.71 0.70 5.83
C ASP A 44 13.40 0.35 4.49
N ALA A 45 13.86 1.39 3.80
CA ALA A 45 14.52 1.27 2.50
C ALA A 45 15.72 0.30 2.48
N ASP A 46 16.48 0.20 3.59
CA ASP A 46 17.64 -0.68 3.70
C ASP A 46 17.21 -2.15 3.83
N ALA A 47 16.19 -2.43 4.64
CA ALA A 47 15.59 -3.74 4.79
C ALA A 47 14.97 -4.23 3.46
N LEU A 48 14.27 -3.35 2.76
CA LEU A 48 13.72 -3.64 1.43
C LEU A 48 14.82 -3.94 0.41
N ALA A 49 15.87 -3.12 0.35
CA ALA A 49 16.97 -3.32 -0.59
C ALA A 49 17.71 -4.64 -0.34
N LYS A 50 17.99 -4.97 0.92
CA LYS A 50 18.62 -6.25 1.31
C LYS A 50 17.73 -7.44 0.95
N THR A 51 16.44 -7.37 1.28
CA THR A 51 15.47 -8.44 1.00
C THR A 51 15.31 -8.64 -0.51
N ALA A 52 15.17 -7.56 -1.27
CA ALA A 52 15.06 -7.63 -2.73
C ALA A 52 16.29 -8.27 -3.37
N ARG A 53 17.50 -7.93 -2.88
CA ARG A 53 18.74 -8.55 -3.36
C ARG A 53 18.74 -10.05 -3.10
N VAL A 54 18.45 -10.49 -1.87
CA VAL A 54 18.43 -11.91 -1.50
C VAL A 54 17.43 -12.68 -2.36
N LEU A 55 16.21 -12.15 -2.53
CA LEU A 55 15.19 -12.81 -3.35
C LEU A 55 15.58 -12.88 -4.83
N ARG A 56 16.18 -11.82 -5.39
CA ARG A 56 16.70 -11.82 -6.77
C ARG A 56 17.82 -12.84 -6.96
N ASP A 57 18.71 -13.00 -5.98
CA ASP A 57 19.78 -14.00 -6.02
C ASP A 57 19.24 -15.44 -6.02
N THR A 58 18.00 -15.65 -5.54
CA THR A 58 17.30 -16.95 -5.65
C THR A 58 16.56 -17.17 -6.98
N GLY A 59 16.61 -16.20 -7.90
CA GLY A 59 15.93 -16.25 -9.19
C GLY A 59 14.46 -15.83 -9.15
N LEU A 60 13.99 -15.25 -8.04
CA LEU A 60 12.63 -14.71 -7.96
C LEU A 60 12.54 -13.32 -8.60
N SER A 61 11.44 -13.08 -9.30
CA SER A 61 11.08 -11.75 -9.79
C SER A 61 10.62 -10.86 -8.63
N VAL A 62 11.29 -9.71 -8.45
CA VAL A 62 11.06 -8.79 -7.33
C VAL A 62 10.96 -7.35 -7.80
N ALA A 63 9.93 -6.65 -7.31
CA ALA A 63 9.76 -5.20 -7.41
C ALA A 63 9.62 -4.59 -6.00
N ILE A 64 10.01 -3.33 -5.86
CA ILE A 64 9.79 -2.53 -4.66
C ILE A 64 8.81 -1.41 -5.02
N VAL A 65 7.82 -1.15 -4.17
CA VAL A 65 6.92 0.01 -4.27
C VAL A 65 7.10 0.83 -3.00
N ARG A 66 7.65 2.03 -3.15
CA ARG A 66 7.89 2.99 -2.08
C ARG A 66 6.71 3.94 -1.88
N ASP A 67 6.78 4.75 -0.84
CA ASP A 67 5.82 5.80 -0.56
C ASP A 67 5.83 6.89 -1.64
N GLY A 68 4.74 7.66 -1.74
CA GLY A 68 4.57 8.68 -2.79
C GLY A 68 5.60 9.82 -2.71
N ASP A 69 6.13 10.06 -1.51
CA ASP A 69 7.15 11.07 -1.21
C ASP A 69 8.59 10.60 -1.51
N GLN A 70 8.79 9.31 -1.83
CA GLN A 70 10.09 8.75 -2.16
C GLN A 70 10.43 8.84 -3.66
N LEU A 71 11.72 8.71 -3.95
CA LEU A 71 12.20 8.58 -5.33
C LEU A 71 12.06 7.14 -5.84
N GLU A 72 11.56 7.03 -7.06
CA GLU A 72 11.53 5.77 -7.82
C GLU A 72 12.83 5.55 -8.61
N THR A 73 13.11 4.30 -8.97
CA THR A 73 14.21 3.93 -9.86
C THR A 73 13.74 2.76 -10.75
N PRO A 74 12.99 3.05 -11.84
CA PRO A 74 12.35 2.03 -12.64
C PRO A 74 13.32 0.98 -13.22
N ARG A 75 14.58 1.38 -13.51
CA ARG A 75 15.63 0.47 -13.99
C ARG A 75 15.95 -0.66 -13.01
N ASP A 76 15.72 -0.44 -11.71
CA ASP A 76 15.98 -1.38 -10.63
C ASP A 76 14.70 -2.05 -10.11
N ASN A 77 13.59 -1.96 -10.87
CA ASN A 77 12.23 -2.35 -10.47
C ASN A 77 11.81 -1.71 -9.13
N ILE A 78 12.17 -0.44 -8.92
CA ILE A 78 11.74 0.37 -7.79
C ILE A 78 10.76 1.41 -8.31
N PHE A 79 9.52 1.32 -7.87
CA PHE A 79 8.42 2.21 -8.21
C PHE A 79 7.91 2.88 -6.94
N LYS A 80 6.91 3.74 -7.07
CA LYS A 80 6.26 4.39 -5.93
C LYS A 80 4.74 4.35 -6.01
N LEU A 81 4.10 4.56 -4.88
CA LEU A 81 2.68 4.79 -4.77
C LEU A 81 2.28 6.08 -5.51
N PRO A 82 1.07 6.13 -6.08
CA PRO A 82 0.45 7.39 -6.47
C PRO A 82 0.35 8.33 -5.26
N GLY A 83 0.56 9.63 -5.48
CA GLY A 83 0.57 10.64 -4.42
C GLY A 83 1.94 11.27 -4.20
N HIS A 84 2.01 12.09 -3.15
CA HIS A 84 3.17 12.91 -2.79
C HIS A 84 3.53 12.83 -1.30
N GLU A 85 2.72 12.16 -0.49
CA GLU A 85 2.97 11.94 0.94
C GLU A 85 3.11 10.45 1.27
N ALA A 86 3.44 10.18 2.54
CA ALA A 86 3.36 8.85 3.14
C ALA A 86 1.94 8.25 3.03
N PRO A 87 1.81 6.92 2.95
CA PRO A 87 0.54 6.25 2.65
C PRO A 87 -0.56 6.55 3.66
N GLU A 88 -0.25 6.67 4.96
CA GLU A 88 -1.25 7.00 5.99
C GLU A 88 -1.78 8.42 5.84
N LYS A 89 -0.93 9.37 5.42
CA LYS A 89 -1.32 10.77 5.20
C LYS A 89 -2.21 10.89 3.98
N GLU A 90 -1.83 10.26 2.87
CA GLU A 90 -2.66 10.20 1.66
C GLU A 90 -4.01 9.55 1.95
N LEU A 91 -3.99 8.42 2.67
CA LEU A 91 -5.18 7.63 2.98
C LEU A 91 -6.15 8.40 3.89
N LEU A 92 -5.68 8.91 5.03
CA LEU A 92 -6.54 9.59 6.02
C LEU A 92 -6.77 11.08 5.69
N GLY A 93 -5.98 11.64 4.77
CA GLY A 93 -6.19 12.94 4.16
C GLY A 93 -7.30 12.95 3.10
N ASN A 94 -7.62 11.78 2.54
CA ASN A 94 -8.58 11.65 1.46
C ASN A 94 -10.02 12.03 1.87
N PRO A 95 -10.73 12.89 1.11
CA PRO A 95 -12.09 13.32 1.45
C PRO A 95 -13.12 12.19 1.54
N ASP A 96 -13.03 11.18 0.67
CA ASP A 96 -13.98 10.07 0.64
C ASP A 96 -13.75 9.13 1.84
N VAL A 97 -12.48 8.88 2.18
CA VAL A 97 -12.11 8.15 3.40
C VAL A 97 -12.60 8.88 4.64
N ARG A 98 -12.40 10.19 4.74
CA ARG A 98 -12.87 11.04 5.84
C ARG A 98 -14.39 10.95 6.01
N THR A 99 -15.12 11.12 4.91
CA THR A 99 -16.58 11.03 4.89
C THR A 99 -17.05 9.65 5.35
N HIS A 100 -16.38 8.59 4.89
CA HIS A 100 -16.71 7.23 5.28
C HIS A 100 -16.45 6.96 6.77
N VAL A 101 -15.29 7.38 7.30
CA VAL A 101 -14.96 7.19 8.72
C VAL A 101 -15.97 7.90 9.62
N GLU A 102 -16.35 9.14 9.28
CA GLU A 102 -17.38 9.87 10.03
C GLU A 102 -18.74 9.16 9.97
N ALA A 103 -19.19 8.76 8.78
CA ALA A 103 -20.47 8.10 8.61
C ALA A 103 -20.54 6.71 9.28
N ARG A 104 -19.45 5.95 9.23
CA ARG A 104 -19.40 4.55 9.68
C ARG A 104 -19.08 4.40 11.16
N TYR A 105 -18.21 5.27 11.68
CA TYR A 105 -17.66 5.17 13.04
C TYR A 105 -18.02 6.37 13.92
N GLY A 106 -18.61 7.43 13.37
CA GLY A 106 -18.94 8.64 14.12
C GLY A 106 -17.71 9.46 14.52
N VAL A 107 -16.58 9.27 13.85
CA VAL A 107 -15.31 9.93 14.17
C VAL A 107 -14.98 10.96 13.11
N ARG A 108 -14.81 12.21 13.52
CA ARG A 108 -14.25 13.26 12.68
C ARG A 108 -12.73 13.21 12.75
N LEU A 109 -12.09 12.92 11.63
CA LEU A 109 -10.63 12.74 11.59
C LEU A 109 -9.86 13.99 12.01
N ASP A 110 -10.35 15.20 11.71
CA ASP A 110 -9.71 16.44 12.17
C ASP A 110 -9.67 16.54 13.71
N ASP A 111 -10.77 16.19 14.38
CA ASP A 111 -10.85 16.20 15.84
C ASP A 111 -9.98 15.10 16.44
N PHE A 112 -9.95 13.92 15.81
CA PHE A 112 -9.08 12.82 16.19
C PHE A 112 -7.59 13.21 16.09
N PHE A 113 -7.16 13.80 14.98
CA PHE A 113 -5.78 14.24 14.78
C PHE A 113 -5.39 15.39 15.70
N ALA A 114 -6.30 16.33 15.98
CA ALA A 114 -6.05 17.38 16.96
C ALA A 114 -5.73 16.83 18.36
N GLY A 115 -6.26 15.64 18.70
CA GLY A 115 -5.96 14.93 19.94
C GLY A 115 -4.65 14.12 19.95
N LEU A 116 -4.01 13.93 18.79
CA LEU A 116 -2.82 13.08 18.67
C LEU A 116 -1.50 13.82 18.92
N GLY A 117 -1.42 15.14 18.69
CA GLY A 117 -0.17 15.89 18.86
C GLY A 117 0.93 15.41 17.89
N ASP A 118 2.17 15.26 18.36
CA ASP A 118 3.35 14.87 17.56
C ASP A 118 3.50 13.35 17.36
N VAL A 119 2.39 12.62 17.30
CA VAL A 119 2.41 11.16 17.09
C VAL A 119 2.83 10.83 15.66
N ASP A 120 3.74 9.87 15.53
CA ASP A 120 4.19 9.33 14.26
C ASP A 120 3.02 8.81 13.42
N HIS A 121 3.05 9.09 12.12
CA HIS A 121 1.96 8.75 11.19
C HIS A 121 1.76 7.25 11.03
N HIS A 122 2.81 6.44 11.21
CA HIS A 122 2.70 4.98 11.25
C HIS A 122 1.88 4.48 12.45
N GLU A 123 1.68 5.30 13.50
CA GLU A 123 0.81 4.95 14.62
C GLU A 123 -0.65 5.38 14.43
N TRP A 124 -0.97 6.24 13.45
CA TRP A 124 -2.30 6.83 13.32
C TRP A 124 -3.37 5.78 13.10
N MET A 125 -3.09 4.79 12.23
CA MET A 125 -4.05 3.74 11.89
C MET A 125 -4.39 2.86 13.09
N ARG A 126 -3.37 2.35 13.79
CA ARG A 126 -3.54 1.58 15.02
C ARG A 126 -4.36 2.34 16.05
N ARG A 127 -4.04 3.62 16.28
CA ARG A 127 -4.75 4.45 17.26
C ARG A 127 -6.19 4.72 16.86
N LEU A 128 -6.47 4.92 15.57
CA LEU A 128 -7.84 5.09 15.06
C LEU A 128 -8.64 3.81 15.25
N ALA A 129 -8.06 2.66 14.88
CA ALA A 129 -8.65 1.34 15.04
C ALA A 129 -8.96 1.04 16.52
N ASP A 130 -8.01 1.31 17.41
CA ASP A 130 -8.20 1.22 18.87
C ASP A 130 -9.33 2.13 19.36
N HIS A 131 -9.39 3.38 18.88
CA HIS A 131 -10.40 4.37 19.27
C HIS A 131 -11.82 3.94 18.91
N VAL A 132 -12.01 3.27 17.78
CA VAL A 132 -13.32 2.77 17.34
C VAL A 132 -13.56 1.29 17.64
N ASN A 133 -12.61 0.64 18.31
CA ASN A 133 -12.63 -0.78 18.69
C ASN A 133 -12.83 -1.72 17.48
N VAL A 134 -11.99 -1.55 16.46
CA VAL A 134 -11.94 -2.38 15.24
C VAL A 134 -10.53 -2.94 15.06
N ASP A 135 -10.40 -4.11 14.43
CA ASP A 135 -9.10 -4.65 14.03
C ASP A 135 -8.40 -3.72 13.02
N GLU A 136 -7.14 -3.38 13.27
CA GLU A 136 -6.34 -2.48 12.44
C GLU A 136 -6.25 -2.97 10.98
N GLY A 137 -6.01 -4.27 10.77
CA GLY A 137 -5.90 -4.86 9.44
C GLY A 137 -7.21 -4.80 8.66
N ALA A 138 -8.34 -5.05 9.33
CA ALA A 138 -9.67 -4.92 8.74
C ALA A 138 -9.97 -3.46 8.34
N MET A 139 -9.66 -2.50 9.23
CA MET A 139 -9.81 -1.07 8.94
C MET A 139 -8.93 -0.65 7.77
N LEU A 140 -7.65 -1.05 7.74
CA LEU A 140 -6.74 -0.74 6.64
C LEU A 140 -7.28 -1.18 5.28
N VAL A 141 -7.76 -2.41 5.17
CA VAL A 141 -8.31 -2.94 3.92
C VAL A 141 -9.58 -2.19 3.51
N GLU A 142 -10.44 -1.83 4.47
CA GLU A 142 -11.65 -1.05 4.22
C GLU A 142 -11.32 0.35 3.68
N LEU A 143 -10.44 1.09 4.37
CA LEU A 143 -10.11 2.46 3.98
C LEU A 143 -9.30 2.49 2.68
N ALA A 144 -8.33 1.58 2.51
CA ALA A 144 -7.55 1.48 1.28
C ALA A 144 -8.42 1.21 0.04
N ARG A 145 -9.52 0.45 0.21
CA ARG A 145 -10.49 0.20 -0.85
C ARG A 145 -11.21 1.45 -1.30
N ILE A 146 -11.58 2.31 -0.36
CA ILE A 146 -12.26 3.59 -0.65
C ILE A 146 -11.27 4.52 -1.33
N TYR A 147 -10.08 4.68 -0.75
CA TYR A 147 -9.01 5.49 -1.34
C TYR A 147 -8.67 5.08 -2.76
N ALA A 148 -8.56 3.77 -3.04
CA ALA A 148 -8.26 3.26 -4.37
C ALA A 148 -9.25 3.75 -5.45
N THR A 149 -10.51 4.04 -5.09
CA THR A 149 -11.51 4.57 -6.04
C THR A 149 -11.36 6.06 -6.35
N SER A 150 -10.57 6.79 -5.54
CA SER A 150 -10.30 8.22 -5.71
C SER A 150 -9.00 8.50 -6.47
N VAL A 151 -8.13 7.49 -6.61
CA VAL A 151 -6.88 7.60 -7.38
C VAL A 151 -7.19 7.56 -8.88
N SER A 152 -6.50 8.40 -9.65
CA SER A 152 -6.63 8.46 -11.12
C SER A 152 -6.43 7.08 -11.76
N GLU A 153 -7.38 6.66 -12.60
CA GLU A 153 -7.30 5.38 -13.30
C GLU A 153 -5.98 5.21 -14.07
N ASN A 154 -5.47 6.30 -14.67
CA ASN A 154 -4.19 6.29 -15.38
C ASN A 154 -3.02 5.93 -14.45
N ASP A 155 -2.98 6.45 -13.22
CA ASP A 155 -1.90 6.16 -12.28
C ASP A 155 -1.96 4.71 -11.80
N VAL A 156 -3.17 4.20 -11.57
CA VAL A 156 -3.38 2.79 -11.18
C VAL A 156 -2.99 1.84 -12.31
N VAL A 157 -3.38 2.17 -13.53
CA VAL A 157 -3.03 1.44 -14.76
C VAL A 157 -1.51 1.44 -14.98
N ASN A 158 -0.86 2.59 -14.85
CA ASN A 158 0.59 2.72 -14.98
C ASN A 158 1.32 1.85 -13.95
N LEU A 159 0.93 1.92 -12.66
CA LEU A 159 1.52 1.08 -11.62
C LEU A 159 1.35 -0.41 -11.93
N ARG A 160 0.16 -0.82 -12.39
CA ARG A 160 -0.12 -2.21 -12.78
C ARG A 160 0.75 -2.66 -13.95
N ASP A 161 0.97 -1.81 -14.96
CA ASP A 161 1.76 -2.14 -16.14
C ASP A 161 3.26 -2.26 -15.81
N VAL A 162 3.84 -1.30 -15.07
CA VAL A 162 5.27 -1.39 -14.68
C VAL A 162 5.55 -2.59 -13.76
N LEU A 163 4.59 -2.98 -12.92
CA LEU A 163 4.69 -4.19 -12.11
C LEU A 163 4.58 -5.46 -12.95
N ARG A 164 3.72 -5.49 -13.96
CA ARG A 164 3.65 -6.63 -14.90
C ARG A 164 4.94 -6.80 -15.70
N GLU A 165 5.53 -5.70 -16.16
CA GLU A 165 6.81 -5.70 -16.87
C GLU A 165 7.99 -6.16 -16.00
N SER A 166 7.81 -6.12 -14.67
CA SER A 166 8.81 -6.62 -13.71
C SER A 166 8.80 -8.14 -13.55
N VAL A 167 7.81 -8.85 -14.11
CA VAL A 167 7.79 -10.32 -14.16
C VAL A 167 8.80 -10.78 -15.22
N ARG A 168 9.93 -11.31 -14.76
CA ARG A 168 10.94 -11.97 -15.61
C ARG A 168 10.78 -13.49 -15.57
#